data_AF-A0A4Q3YFZ2-F1
#
_entry.id   AF-A0A4Q3YFZ2-F1
#
_cell.length_a   1.000
_cell.length_b   1.000
_cell.length_c   1.000
_cell.angle_alpha   90.00
_cell.angle_beta   90.00
_cell.angle_gamma   90.00
#
_symmetry.space_group_name_H-M   'P 1'
#
loop_
_entity.id
_entity.type
_entity.pdbx_description
1 polymer ?
#
loop_
_entity_poly.entity_id
_entity_poly.type
_entity_poly.pdbx_seq_one_letter_code
_entity_poly.pdbx_strand_id
1 'polypeptide(L)'
;MSNNNTEKFTGHQRIETSNLLMIVLVLLTVFVGGFVEIVPLFFQRSTTQAAPGLKPYTALQVAGRDVYVREGCYNCHSQMIRPLLAETLRYGEYSKAGEFVYDRPFQWGSK
;
A
#
# COMPACT_ATOMS: atom_id res chain seq x y z
N MET A 1 -56.42 27.83 -0.78
CA MET A 1 -55.65 27.16 0.29
C MET A 1 -54.53 26.38 -0.38
N SER A 2 -53.32 26.93 -0.41
CA SER A 2 -52.14 26.24 -0.97
C SER A 2 -51.71 25.17 0.02
N ASN A 3 -51.92 23.90 -0.31
CA ASN A 3 -51.36 22.79 0.45
C ASN A 3 -49.85 22.79 0.24
N ASN A 4 -49.11 23.37 1.18
CA ASN A 4 -47.67 23.26 1.27
C ASN A 4 -47.31 21.85 1.77
N ASN A 5 -47.49 20.86 0.90
CA ASN A 5 -46.88 19.56 1.11
C ASN A 5 -45.39 19.71 0.85
N THR A 6 -44.62 19.98 1.90
CA THR A 6 -43.17 19.77 1.89
C THR A 6 -42.92 18.28 1.62
N GLU A 7 -42.70 17.95 0.35
CA GLU A 7 -42.13 16.68 -0.10
C GLU A 7 -40.92 16.37 0.80
N LYS A 8 -41.05 15.35 1.66
CA LYS A 8 -39.93 14.89 2.47
C LYS A 8 -38.95 14.25 1.50
N PHE A 9 -37.82 14.90 1.24
CA PHE A 9 -36.71 14.29 0.51
C PHE A 9 -36.35 12.95 1.17
N THR A 10 -36.64 11.83 0.50
CA THR A 10 -36.41 10.49 1.03
C THR A 10 -35.17 9.84 0.40
N GLY A 11 -34.49 9.01 1.19
CA GLY A 11 -33.41 8.13 0.74
C GLY A 11 -32.32 8.82 -0.08
N HIS A 12 -32.20 8.39 -1.34
CA HIS A 12 -31.13 8.76 -2.28
C HIS A 12 -31.11 10.26 -2.62
N GLN A 13 -32.29 10.85 -2.87
CA GLN A 13 -32.41 12.25 -3.27
C GLN A 13 -31.83 13.21 -2.22
N ARG A 14 -31.91 12.85 -0.93
CA ARG A 14 -31.35 13.64 0.17
C ARG A 14 -29.81 13.62 0.19
N ILE A 15 -29.20 12.55 -0.29
CA ILE A 15 -27.74 12.42 -0.41
C ILE A 15 -27.24 13.26 -1.58
N GLU A 16 -27.89 13.16 -2.75
CA GLU A 16 -27.49 13.89 -3.96
C GLU A 16 -27.66 15.41 -3.83
N THR A 17 -28.66 15.86 -3.08
CA THR A 17 -28.95 17.29 -2.91
C THR A 17 -28.15 17.95 -1.77
N SER A 18 -27.41 17.17 -0.97
CA SER A 18 -26.63 17.67 0.16
C SER A 18 -25.14 17.40 -0.05
N ASN A 19 -24.40 18.44 -0.47
CA ASN A 19 -22.96 18.35 -0.71
C ASN A 19 -22.18 17.81 0.49
N LEU A 20 -22.52 18.26 1.71
CA LEU A 20 -21.85 17.81 2.94
C LEU A 20 -22.12 16.33 3.22
N LEU A 21 -23.35 15.87 3.04
CA LEU A 21 -23.70 14.46 3.24
C LEU A 21 -22.99 13.57 2.22
N MET A 22 -22.94 13.99 0.95
CA MET A 22 -22.25 13.26 -0.11
C MET A 22 -20.74 13.17 0.15
N ILE A 23 -20.08 14.27 0.53
CA ILE A 23 -18.64 14.28 0.84
C ILE A 23 -18.32 13.32 1.99
N VAL A 24 -19.10 13.36 3.07
CA VAL A 24 -18.88 12.49 4.23
C VAL A 24 -19.02 11.02 3.85
N LEU A 25 -20.05 10.66 3.08
CA LEU A 25 -20.26 9.28 2.65
C LEU A 25 -19.13 8.79 1.75
N VAL A 26 -18.68 9.60 0.78
CA VAL A 26 -17.54 9.24 -0.08
C VAL A 26 -16.27 9.04 0.73
N LEU A 27 -15.97 9.94 1.67
CA LEU A 27 -14.80 9.82 2.53
C LEU A 27 -14.84 8.54 3.37
N LEU A 28 -16.00 8.21 3.95
CA LEU A 28 -16.18 6.97 4.70
C LEU A 28 -15.96 5.74 3.81
N THR A 29 -16.52 5.72 2.60
CA THR A 29 -16.36 4.61 1.66
C THR A 29 -14.90 4.40 1.26
N VAL A 30 -14.17 5.45 0.91
CA VAL A 30 -12.75 5.36 0.53
C VAL A 30 -11.87 4.98 1.72
N PHE A 31 -12.17 5.51 2.91
CA PHE A 31 -11.41 5.25 4.13
C PHE A 31 -11.41 3.77 4.53
N VAL A 32 -12.54 3.07 4.37
CA VAL A 32 -12.66 1.66 4.77
C VAL A 32 -11.63 0.78 4.06
N GLY A 33 -11.35 1.02 2.77
CA GLY A 33 -10.34 0.27 2.02
C GLY A 33 -8.94 0.42 2.62
N GLY A 34 -8.48 1.67 2.75
CA GLY A 34 -7.16 1.95 3.34
C GLY A 34 -7.04 1.48 4.79
N PHE A 35 -8.11 1.58 5.57
CA PHE A 35 -8.12 1.12 6.96
C PHE A 35 -7.94 -0.39 7.07
N VAL A 36 -8.71 -1.17 6.29
CA VAL A 36 -8.66 -2.65 6.35
C VAL A 36 -7.38 -3.22 5.73
N GLU A 37 -6.81 -2.57 4.72
CA GLU A 37 -5.60 -3.06 4.05
C GLU A 37 -4.30 -2.65 4.76
N ILE A 38 -4.19 -1.41 5.24
CA ILE A 38 -2.92 -0.86 5.73
C ILE A 38 -2.77 -1.08 7.25
N VAL A 39 -3.82 -0.81 8.03
CA VAL A 39 -3.71 -0.79 9.51
C VAL A 39 -3.31 -2.16 10.07
N PRO A 40 -3.89 -3.30 9.64
CA PRO A 40 -3.48 -4.61 10.16
C PRO A 40 -2.01 -4.97 9.88
N LEU A 41 -1.43 -4.47 8.78
CA LEU A 41 -0.05 -4.80 8.39
C LEU A 41 0.99 -4.24 9.36
N PHE A 42 0.69 -3.17 10.10
CA PHE A 42 1.57 -2.66 11.17
C PHE A 42 1.71 -3.62 12.34
N PHE A 43 0.73 -4.51 12.55
CA PHE A 43 0.69 -5.43 13.68
C PHE A 43 0.97 -6.89 13.28
N GLN A 44 1.09 -7.16 11.98
CA GLN A 44 1.36 -8.49 11.46
C GLN A 44 2.86 -8.82 11.56
N ARG A 45 3.21 -9.85 12.33
CA ARG A 45 4.62 -10.24 12.56
C ARG A 45 5.34 -10.68 11.28
N SER A 46 4.63 -11.31 10.35
CA SER A 46 5.25 -11.81 9.10
C SER A 46 5.75 -10.68 8.18
N THR A 47 5.28 -9.45 8.36
CA THR A 47 5.70 -8.26 7.58
C THR A 47 6.60 -7.30 8.35
N THR A 48 6.67 -7.46 9.68
CA THR A 48 7.40 -6.53 10.57
C THR A 48 8.67 -7.13 11.18
N GLN A 49 8.82 -8.46 11.15
CA GLN A 49 10.02 -9.14 11.67
C GLN A 49 11.05 -9.35 10.57
N ALA A 50 12.29 -8.92 10.85
CA ALA A 50 13.41 -9.14 9.96
C ALA A 50 13.73 -10.64 9.80
N ALA A 51 14.16 -11.04 8.61
CA ALA A 51 14.63 -12.40 8.36
C ALA A 51 15.81 -12.78 9.29
N PRO A 52 15.97 -14.06 9.65
CA PRO A 52 17.07 -14.50 10.51
C PRO A 52 18.44 -14.05 9.99
N GLY A 53 19.22 -13.38 10.82
CA GLY A 53 20.57 -12.90 10.46
C GLY A 53 20.61 -11.59 9.67
N LEU A 54 19.46 -11.03 9.25
CA LEU A 54 19.41 -9.76 8.54
C LEU A 54 19.82 -8.60 9.47
N LYS A 55 20.79 -7.81 9.03
CA LYS A 55 21.26 -6.60 9.72
C LYS A 55 20.90 -5.37 8.89
N PRO A 56 20.72 -4.20 9.53
CA PRO A 56 20.61 -2.94 8.81
C PRO A 56 21.83 -2.72 7.90
N TYR A 57 21.59 -2.02 6.79
CA TYR A 57 22.66 -1.63 5.86
C TYR A 57 23.75 -0.83 6.56
N THR A 58 25.00 -1.10 6.16
CA THR A 58 26.15 -0.26 6.56
C THR A 58 26.05 1.13 5.92
N ALA A 59 26.78 2.11 6.45
CA ALA A 59 26.74 3.48 5.92
C ALA A 59 27.03 3.55 4.41
N LEU A 60 28.01 2.78 3.93
CA LEU A 60 28.35 2.74 2.51
C LEU A 60 27.24 2.11 1.66
N GLN A 61 26.57 1.07 2.17
CA GLN A 61 25.45 0.43 1.48
C GLN A 61 24.22 1.34 1.42
N VAL A 62 23.93 2.12 2.47
CA VAL A 62 22.88 3.13 2.46
C VAL A 62 23.17 4.17 1.37
N ALA A 63 24.39 4.72 1.33
CA ALA A 63 24.77 5.67 0.29
C ALA A 63 24.66 5.07 -1.13
N GLY A 64 25.08 3.81 -1.31
CA GLY A 64 24.93 3.09 -2.59
C GLY A 64 23.47 2.86 -2.98
N ARG A 65 22.60 2.58 -2.00
CA ARG A 65 21.15 2.44 -2.20
C ARG A 65 20.49 3.75 -2.59
N ASP A 66 20.90 4.87 -1.99
CA ASP A 66 20.41 6.18 -2.37
C ASP A 66 20.81 6.54 -3.81
N VAL A 67 22.00 6.12 -4.24
CA VAL A 67 22.39 6.19 -5.66
C VAL A 67 21.51 5.30 -6.53
N TYR A 68 21.25 4.06 -6.13
CA TYR A 68 20.35 3.16 -6.86
C TYR A 68 18.95 3.77 -7.07
N VAL A 69 18.40 4.42 -6.05
CA VAL A 69 17.12 5.14 -6.14
C VAL A 69 17.23 6.38 -7.02
N ARG A 70 18.30 7.19 -6.85
CA ARG A 70 18.54 8.42 -7.62
C ARG A 70 18.67 8.17 -9.13
N GLU A 71 19.33 7.07 -9.50
CA GLU A 71 19.50 6.67 -10.90
C GLU A 71 18.26 5.93 -11.46
N GLY A 72 17.23 5.70 -10.64
CA GLY A 72 15.98 5.08 -11.08
C GLY A 72 16.14 3.61 -11.48
N CYS A 73 17.13 2.89 -10.95
CA CYS A 73 17.41 1.50 -11.30
C CYS A 73 16.20 0.59 -11.10
N TYR A 74 15.35 0.89 -10.10
CA TYR A 74 14.12 0.15 -9.81
C TYR A 74 13.09 0.17 -10.95
N ASN A 75 13.21 1.07 -11.93
CA ASN A 75 12.34 1.11 -13.10
C ASN A 75 12.60 -0.04 -14.09
N CYS A 76 13.78 -0.66 -14.04
CA CYS A 76 14.17 -1.78 -14.90
C CYS A 76 14.57 -3.05 -14.13
N HIS A 77 14.79 -2.94 -12.81
CA HIS A 77 15.27 -4.03 -11.98
C HIS A 77 14.35 -4.26 -10.78
N SER A 78 13.63 -5.39 -10.80
CA SER A 78 12.86 -5.83 -9.63
C SER A 78 13.75 -6.45 -8.57
N GLN A 79 13.52 -6.07 -7.31
CA GLN A 79 14.10 -6.74 -6.14
C GLN A 79 13.07 -7.62 -5.42
N MET A 80 12.09 -8.17 -6.15
CA MET A 80 11.11 -9.12 -5.62
C MET A 80 10.95 -10.31 -6.59
N ILE A 81 11.36 -11.49 -6.12
CA ILE A 81 11.21 -12.77 -6.82
C ILE A 81 9.87 -13.38 -6.41
N ARG A 82 9.03 -13.76 -7.38
CA ARG A 82 7.72 -14.36 -7.11
C ARG A 82 7.82 -15.85 -6.78
N PRO A 83 6.87 -16.43 -6.03
CA PRO A 83 6.87 -17.85 -5.66
C PRO A 83 6.41 -18.76 -6.82
N LEU A 84 7.08 -18.67 -7.97
CA LEU A 84 6.85 -19.49 -9.15
C LEU A 84 8.09 -20.34 -9.42
N LEU A 85 7.92 -21.61 -9.77
CA LEU A 85 9.05 -22.52 -10.05
C LEU A 85 10.03 -21.97 -11.09
N ALA A 86 9.53 -21.38 -12.17
CA ALA A 86 10.37 -20.82 -13.22
C ALA A 86 11.22 -19.62 -12.75
N GLU A 87 10.70 -18.82 -11.81
CA GLU A 87 11.46 -17.71 -11.23
C GLU A 87 12.44 -18.20 -10.21
N THR A 88 12.07 -19.18 -9.39
CA THR A 88 12.99 -19.67 -8.37
C THR A 88 14.18 -20.41 -8.96
N LEU A 89 13.97 -21.13 -10.06
CA LEU A 89 15.06 -21.73 -10.84
C LEU A 89 15.97 -20.70 -11.51
N ARG A 90 15.44 -19.51 -11.84
CA ARG A 90 16.19 -18.45 -12.54
C ARG A 90 16.92 -17.52 -11.58
N TYR A 91 16.28 -17.11 -10.49
CA TYR A 91 16.73 -16.02 -9.62
C TYR A 91 17.08 -16.47 -8.19
N GLY A 92 16.68 -17.67 -7.78
CA GLY A 92 16.93 -18.21 -6.44
C GLY A 92 15.67 -18.31 -5.58
N GLU A 93 15.81 -18.28 -4.25
CA GLU A 93 14.65 -18.38 -3.37
C GLU A 93 13.66 -17.23 -3.61
N TYR A 94 12.36 -17.50 -3.51
CA TYR A 94 11.35 -16.45 -3.63
C TYR A 94 11.49 -15.47 -2.46
N SER A 95 11.22 -14.20 -2.74
CA SER A 95 11.43 -13.14 -1.75
C SER A 95 10.43 -13.23 -0.60
N LYS A 96 10.90 -12.91 0.61
CA LYS A 96 10.11 -12.92 1.85
C LYS A 96 9.98 -11.51 2.40
N ALA A 97 8.83 -11.17 2.98
CA ALA A 97 8.58 -9.84 3.55
C ALA A 97 9.66 -9.42 4.57
N GLY A 98 10.19 -10.37 5.36
CA GLY A 98 11.25 -10.12 6.34
C GLY A 98 12.58 -9.63 5.75
N GLU A 99 12.82 -9.78 4.45
CA GLU A 99 14.05 -9.34 3.78
C GLU A 99 14.08 -7.82 3.56
N PHE A 100 12.90 -7.17 3.53
CA PHE A 100 12.73 -5.77 3.17
C PHE A 100 12.39 -4.86 4.35
N VAL A 101 12.45 -5.36 5.58
CA VAL A 101 12.02 -4.63 6.79
C VAL A 101 12.80 -3.33 7.01
N TYR A 102 14.04 -3.26 6.55
CA TYR A 102 14.88 -2.06 6.65
C TYR A 102 14.80 -1.14 5.43
N ASP A 103 14.08 -1.51 4.39
CA ASP A 103 13.99 -0.73 3.16
C ASP A 103 13.04 0.45 3.29
N ARG A 104 13.59 1.65 3.16
CA ARG A 104 12.83 2.90 3.15
C ARG A 104 13.29 3.78 1.96
N PRO A 105 12.47 3.97 0.91
CA PRO A 105 11.24 3.22 0.58
C PRO A 105 11.55 1.81 0.07
N PHE A 106 10.61 0.87 0.12
CA PHE A 106 10.76 -0.47 -0.47
C PHE A 106 11.22 -0.42 -1.94
N GLN A 107 11.95 -1.43 -2.41
CA GLN A 107 12.53 -1.44 -3.77
C GLN A 107 11.99 -2.59 -4.65
N TRP A 108 10.75 -3.01 -4.42
CA TRP A 108 10.09 -4.00 -5.27
C TRP A 108 9.82 -3.39 -6.64
N GLY A 109 10.11 -4.15 -7.69
CA GLY A 109 9.93 -3.69 -9.06
C GLY A 109 8.47 -3.66 -9.49
N SER A 110 8.21 -2.99 -10.61
CA SER A 110 6.89 -2.94 -11.26
C SER A 110 6.94 -3.15 -12.78
N LYS A 111 8.12 -3.45 -13.32
CA LYS A 111 8.42 -3.60 -14.74
C LYS A 111 9.29 -4.82 -14.96
#